data_AF-A0A9Q1CDR9-F1
#
_entry.id   AF-A0A9Q1CDR9-F1
#
_cell.length_a   1.000
_cell.length_b   1.000
_cell.length_c   1.000
_cell.angle_alpha   90.00
_cell.angle_beta   90.00
_cell.angle_gamma   90.00
#
_symmetry.space_group_name_H-M   'P 1'
#
loop_
_entity.id
_entity.type
_entity.pdbx_description
1 polymer ?
#
loop_
_entity_poly.entity_id
_entity_poly.type
_entity_poly.pdbx_seq_one_letter_code
_entity_poly.pdbx_strand_id
1 'polypeptide(L)'
;MRDAIWATWFHKISIDAKPQHHLCSTSETLWCPFQKANATGAEFKHKHSIPESVMEAIKPIYVRLSADELLKKCLDFISQNGNESLNHVIWNRCPKDRFFGAKRVRWAASDAACSFNDGIKSRKTVMELLKISNRAFNDVFLANSCVKQR
;
A
#
# COMPACT_ATOMS: atom_id res chain seq x y z
N MET A 1 15.96 0.82 0.86
CA MET A 1 14.89 0.38 1.79
C MET A 1 15.43 0.02 3.17
N ARG A 2 16.51 -0.77 3.25
CA ARG A 2 17.21 -1.10 4.51
C ARG A 2 17.52 0.14 5.37
N ASP A 3 18.22 1.11 4.81
CA ASP A 3 18.62 2.32 5.56
C ASP A 3 17.42 3.15 6.01
N ALA A 4 16.35 3.19 5.21
CA ALA A 4 15.11 3.87 5.59
C ALA A 4 14.41 3.18 6.78
N ILE A 5 14.42 1.84 6.84
CA ILE A 5 13.91 1.09 7.98
C ILE A 5 14.72 1.45 9.23
N TRP A 6 16.04 1.37 9.15
CA TRP A 6 16.92 1.73 10.28
C TRP A 6 16.87 3.21 10.64
N ALA A 7 16.62 4.12 9.69
CA ALA A 7 16.39 5.53 9.99
C ALA A 7 15.20 5.69 10.96
N THR A 8 14.12 4.91 10.80
CA THR A 8 12.97 4.97 11.73
C THR A 8 13.34 4.47 13.12
N TRP A 9 14.24 3.49 13.23
CA TRP A 9 14.78 3.04 14.52
C TRP A 9 15.52 4.17 15.23
N PHE A 10 16.48 4.77 14.52
CA PHE A 10 17.31 5.84 15.05
C PHE A 10 16.49 7.06 15.45
N HIS A 11 15.43 7.38 14.70
CA HIS A 11 14.48 8.44 15.08
C HIS A 11 13.82 8.19 16.44
N LYS A 12 13.52 6.94 16.81
CA LYS A 12 12.84 6.61 18.07
C LYS A 12 13.76 6.61 19.29
N ILE A 13 15.05 6.36 19.12
CA ILE A 13 16.06 6.50 20.18
C ILE A 13 16.74 7.88 20.20
N SER A 14 16.45 8.74 19.23
CA SER A 14 17.04 10.07 19.13
C SER A 14 16.53 10.98 20.25
N ILE A 15 17.45 11.67 20.90
CA ILE A 15 17.19 12.67 21.95
C ILE A 15 18.02 13.93 21.65
N ASP A 16 17.63 15.06 22.24
CA ASP A 16 18.34 16.35 22.01
C ASP A 16 19.83 16.26 22.36
N ALA A 17 20.20 15.53 23.42
CA ALA A 17 21.58 15.32 23.83
C ALA A 17 22.38 14.36 22.90
N LYS A 18 21.69 13.52 22.12
CA LYS A 18 22.28 12.51 21.23
C LYS A 18 21.38 12.34 19.99
N PRO A 19 21.43 13.29 19.04
CA PRO A 19 20.63 13.21 17.83
C PRO A 19 21.15 12.09 16.91
N GLN A 20 20.26 11.21 16.45
CA GLN A 20 20.61 10.05 15.63
C GLN A 20 19.85 10.10 14.30
N HIS A 21 20.29 10.97 13.38
CA HIS A 21 19.66 11.17 12.07
C HIS A 21 20.61 10.91 10.89
N HIS A 22 21.67 10.11 11.10
CA HIS A 22 22.74 9.87 10.13
C HIS A 22 22.30 9.05 8.90
N LEU A 23 21.24 8.26 9.00
CA LEU A 23 20.66 7.53 7.86
C LEU A 23 19.59 8.33 7.10
N CYS A 24 19.32 9.57 7.52
CA CYS A 24 18.40 10.45 6.79
C CYS A 24 19.14 11.22 5.71
N SER A 25 18.50 11.36 4.56
CA SER A 25 18.98 12.24 3.50
C SER A 25 19.13 13.68 4.01
N THR A 26 20.25 14.30 3.67
CA THR A 26 20.51 15.74 3.92
C THR A 26 19.83 16.64 2.89
N SER A 27 19.38 16.07 1.75
CA SER A 27 18.61 16.82 0.75
C SER A 27 17.25 17.24 1.31
N GLU A 28 16.74 18.38 0.82
CA GLU A 28 15.48 19.06 1.17
C GLU A 28 14.20 18.21 1.11
N THR A 29 14.28 16.91 0.88
CA THR A 29 13.18 15.95 0.89
C THR A 29 12.72 15.64 2.34
N LEU A 30 12.14 16.67 2.96
CA LEU A 30 10.98 16.82 3.87
C LEU A 30 10.53 15.72 4.86
N TRP A 31 11.06 14.50 4.82
CA TRP A 31 10.56 13.44 5.70
C TRP A 31 11.18 13.48 7.10
N CYS A 32 12.43 13.93 7.23
CA CYS A 32 13.10 14.05 8.52
C CYS A 32 12.99 15.48 9.07
N PRO A 33 12.18 15.73 10.11
CA PRO A 33 12.00 17.09 10.64
C PRO A 33 13.28 17.67 11.24
N PHE A 34 14.13 16.82 11.83
CA PHE A 34 15.43 17.23 12.37
C PHE A 34 16.37 17.73 11.28
N GLN A 35 16.57 16.97 10.19
CA GLN A 35 17.43 17.39 9.08
C GLN A 35 16.90 18.64 8.39
N LYS A 36 15.57 18.77 8.27
CA LYS A 36 14.94 19.99 7.76
C LYS A 36 15.26 21.20 8.65
N ALA A 37 15.06 21.07 9.96
CA ALA A 37 15.34 22.14 10.91
C ALA A 37 16.83 22.52 10.90
N ASN A 38 17.72 21.53 10.83
CA ASN A 38 19.16 21.73 10.72
C ASN A 38 19.55 22.51 9.44
N ALA A 39 18.94 22.18 8.30
CA ALA A 39 19.18 22.88 7.03
C ALA A 39 18.64 24.32 7.03
N THR A 40 17.49 24.57 7.67
CA THR A 40 16.88 25.91 7.74
C THR A 40 17.36 26.75 8.93
N GLY A 41 18.23 26.21 9.79
CA GLY A 41 18.63 26.86 11.05
C GLY A 41 17.50 27.02 12.07
N ALA A 42 16.43 26.21 11.96
CA ALA A 42 15.32 26.24 12.90
C ALA A 42 15.61 25.39 14.14
N GLU A 43 15.04 25.76 15.28
CA GLU A 43 15.11 24.92 16.47
C GLU A 43 14.27 23.65 16.31
N PHE A 44 14.83 22.51 16.73
CA PHE A 44 14.14 21.24 16.79
C PHE A 44 14.27 20.63 18.17
N LYS A 45 13.16 20.12 18.71
CA LYS A 45 13.13 19.33 19.95
C LYS A 45 12.64 17.93 19.67
N HIS A 46 13.41 16.93 20.07
CA HIS A 46 13.02 15.54 19.99
C HIS A 46 11.84 15.28 20.93
N LYS A 47 10.78 14.68 20.39
CA LYS A 47 9.60 14.29 21.15
C LYS A 47 9.48 12.78 21.17
N HIS A 48 9.02 12.24 22.30
CA HIS A 48 8.62 10.83 22.42
C HIS A 48 9.73 9.82 22.09
N SER A 49 10.92 9.99 22.69
CA SER A 49 11.94 8.94 22.66
C SER A 49 11.44 7.70 23.41
N ILE A 50 11.65 6.54 22.82
CA ILE A 50 11.28 5.25 23.41
C ILE A 50 12.44 4.80 24.31
N PRO A 51 12.16 4.30 25.54
CA PRO A 51 13.20 3.77 26.41
C PRO A 51 14.05 2.69 25.74
N GLU A 52 15.35 2.71 26.02
CA GLU A 52 16.33 1.81 25.41
C GLU A 52 15.99 0.34 25.60
N SER A 53 15.46 -0.05 26.78
CA SER A 53 15.02 -1.42 27.06
C SER A 53 13.92 -1.91 26.12
N VAL A 54 12.96 -1.04 25.79
CA VAL A 54 11.88 -1.36 24.85
C VAL A 54 12.44 -1.45 23.43
N MET A 55 13.33 -0.53 23.07
CA MET A 55 13.98 -0.54 21.77
C MET A 55 14.77 -1.83 21.61
N GLU A 56 15.71 -2.18 22.48
CA GLU A 56 16.46 -3.43 22.40
C GLU A 56 15.56 -4.67 22.28
N ALA A 57 14.41 -4.71 22.96
CA ALA A 57 13.44 -5.79 22.80
C ALA A 57 12.83 -5.89 21.38
N ILE A 58 12.62 -4.77 20.69
CA ILE A 58 12.08 -4.74 19.32
C ILE A 58 13.15 -4.77 18.23
N LYS A 59 14.44 -4.69 18.57
CA LYS A 59 15.58 -4.76 17.63
C LYS A 59 15.55 -5.97 16.69
N PRO A 60 15.22 -7.19 17.17
CA PRO A 60 15.17 -8.35 16.30
C PRO A 60 14.14 -8.21 15.18
N ILE A 61 13.06 -7.45 15.40
CA ILE A 61 12.03 -7.15 14.39
C ILE A 61 12.63 -6.29 13.29
N TYR A 62 13.39 -5.25 13.65
CA TYR A 62 14.06 -4.39 12.69
C TYR A 62 15.11 -5.14 11.86
N VAL A 63 15.90 -6.01 12.50
CA VAL A 63 16.84 -6.90 11.80
C VAL A 63 16.10 -7.72 10.75
N ARG A 64 15.00 -8.40 11.14
CA ARG A 64 14.18 -9.21 10.24
C ARG A 64 13.55 -8.38 9.10
N LEU A 65 13.05 -7.18 9.41
CA LEU A 65 12.46 -6.29 8.41
C LEU A 65 13.48 -5.78 7.40
N SER A 66 14.75 -5.68 7.81
CA SER A 66 15.87 -5.17 7.01
C SER A 66 16.60 -6.25 6.20
N ALA A 67 16.18 -7.52 6.31
CA ALA A 67 16.78 -8.67 5.64
C ALA A 67 16.53 -8.65 4.12
N ASP A 68 17.57 -8.94 3.34
CA ASP A 68 17.50 -8.87 1.87
C ASP A 68 16.43 -9.76 1.26
N GLU A 69 16.23 -10.95 1.80
CA GLU A 69 15.19 -11.87 1.34
C GLU A 69 13.77 -11.31 1.49
N LEU A 70 13.54 -10.45 2.50
CA LEU A 70 12.26 -9.76 2.65
C LEU A 70 12.18 -8.55 1.73
N LEU A 71 13.26 -7.77 1.64
CA LEU A 71 13.30 -6.55 0.82
C LEU A 71 13.20 -6.82 -0.68
N LYS A 72 13.77 -7.94 -1.16
CA LYS A 72 13.63 -8.39 -2.56
C LYS A 72 12.17 -8.57 -2.96
N LYS A 73 11.32 -9.09 -2.07
CA LYS A 73 9.87 -9.23 -2.32
C LYS A 73 9.16 -7.90 -2.52
N CYS A 74 9.71 -6.81 -1.97
CA CYS A 74 9.17 -5.46 -2.18
C CYS A 74 9.57 -4.87 -3.54
N LEU A 75 10.58 -5.42 -4.23
CA LEU A 75 11.02 -4.95 -5.55
C LEU A 75 10.13 -5.45 -6.68
N ASP A 76 9.50 -6.62 -6.52
CA ASP A 76 8.70 -7.24 -7.56
C ASP A 76 7.35 -6.53 -7.80
N PHE A 77 7.06 -5.43 -7.07
CA PHE A 77 5.79 -4.71 -7.07
C PHE A 77 4.55 -5.59 -6.85
N ILE A 78 4.75 -6.82 -6.37
CA ILE A 78 3.67 -7.73 -6.01
C ILE A 78 3.05 -7.15 -4.74
N SER A 79 1.74 -6.87 -4.78
CA SER A 79 1.04 -6.35 -3.61
C SER A 79 1.23 -7.33 -2.46
N GLN A 80 1.75 -6.87 -1.31
CA GLN A 80 1.92 -7.69 -0.10
C GLN A 80 0.62 -8.36 0.35
N ASN A 81 -0.54 -7.88 -0.11
CA ASN A 81 -1.84 -8.47 0.15
C ASN A 81 -2.68 -8.63 -1.13
N GLY A 82 -2.31 -9.62 -1.95
CA GLY A 82 -3.11 -10.01 -3.12
C GLY A 82 -4.57 -10.36 -2.77
N ASN A 83 -4.79 -10.84 -1.54
CA ASN A 83 -6.13 -11.13 -1.05
C ASN A 83 -6.92 -9.85 -0.73
N GLU A 84 -6.32 -8.81 -0.14
CA GLU A 84 -7.01 -7.50 0.04
C GLU A 84 -7.36 -6.88 -1.28
N SER A 85 -6.41 -6.86 -2.23
CA SER A 85 -6.63 -6.21 -3.50
C SER A 85 -7.74 -6.93 -4.26
N LEU A 86 -7.75 -8.27 -4.33
CA LEU A 86 -8.87 -9.02 -4.89
C LEU A 86 -10.18 -8.76 -4.14
N ASN A 87 -10.17 -8.83 -2.81
CA ASN A 87 -11.35 -8.58 -1.98
C ASN A 87 -11.94 -7.19 -2.24
N HIS A 88 -11.10 -6.15 -2.34
CA HIS A 88 -11.54 -4.81 -2.67
C HIS A 88 -12.28 -4.77 -4.02
N VAL A 89 -11.77 -5.47 -5.04
CA VAL A 89 -12.43 -5.53 -6.35
C VAL A 89 -13.74 -6.34 -6.29
N ILE A 90 -13.84 -7.39 -5.45
CA ILE A 90 -15.11 -8.11 -5.18
C ILE A 90 -16.12 -7.17 -4.52
N TRP A 91 -15.74 -6.48 -3.45
CA TRP A 91 -16.63 -5.61 -2.68
C TRP A 91 -17.03 -4.35 -3.44
N ASN A 92 -16.22 -3.88 -4.39
CA ASN A 92 -16.64 -2.82 -5.31
C ASN A 92 -17.77 -3.25 -6.26
N ARG A 93 -17.85 -4.54 -6.60
CA ARG A 93 -18.97 -5.09 -7.41
C ARG A 93 -20.18 -5.47 -6.57
N CYS A 94 -19.93 -5.95 -5.36
CA CYS A 94 -20.94 -6.40 -4.43
C CYS A 94 -20.69 -5.76 -3.05
N PRO A 95 -21.07 -4.48 -2.86
CA PRO A 95 -20.85 -3.76 -1.62
C PRO A 95 -21.40 -4.51 -0.39
N LYS A 96 -20.66 -4.44 0.72
CA LYS A 96 -21.05 -5.14 1.97
C LYS A 96 -22.21 -4.48 2.71
N ASP A 97 -22.52 -3.23 2.37
CA ASP A 97 -23.59 -2.43 2.98
C ASP A 97 -25.00 -2.82 2.50
N ARG A 98 -25.09 -3.70 1.50
CA ARG A 98 -26.36 -4.18 0.93
C ARG A 98 -26.40 -5.70 0.88
N PHE A 99 -27.59 -6.24 1.07
CA PHE A 99 -27.79 -7.69 0.92
C PHE A 99 -27.87 -8.07 -0.56
N PHE A 100 -27.07 -9.04 -0.96
CA PHE A 100 -27.10 -9.66 -2.28
C PHE A 100 -27.31 -11.17 -2.14
N GLY A 101 -28.20 -11.74 -2.95
CA GLY A 101 -28.38 -13.19 -2.99
C GLY A 101 -27.11 -13.92 -3.45
N ALA A 102 -26.92 -15.15 -2.99
CA ALA A 102 -25.70 -15.94 -3.22
C ALA A 102 -25.28 -16.03 -4.71
N LYS A 103 -26.25 -16.06 -5.63
CA LYS A 103 -25.97 -16.05 -7.08
C LYS A 103 -25.21 -14.78 -7.49
N ARG A 104 -25.63 -13.59 -7.05
CA ARG A 104 -24.97 -12.31 -7.39
C ARG A 104 -23.57 -12.22 -6.79
N VAL A 105 -23.40 -12.67 -5.54
CA VAL A 105 -22.08 -12.72 -4.89
C VAL A 105 -21.11 -13.60 -5.67
N ARG A 106 -21.55 -14.79 -6.12
CA ARG A 106 -20.72 -15.68 -6.96
C ARG A 106 -20.33 -15.03 -8.28
N TRP A 107 -21.26 -14.37 -8.98
CA TRP A 107 -20.94 -13.64 -10.21
C TRP A 107 -19.93 -12.51 -9.98
N ALA A 108 -20.11 -11.72 -8.93
CA ALA A 108 -19.18 -10.65 -8.56
C ALA A 108 -17.78 -11.19 -8.26
N ALA A 109 -17.68 -12.32 -7.55
CA ALA A 109 -16.41 -12.97 -7.26
C ALA A 109 -15.73 -13.53 -8.52
N SER A 110 -16.47 -14.20 -9.40
CA SER A 110 -15.94 -14.69 -10.69
C SER A 110 -15.47 -13.55 -11.59
N ASP A 111 -16.27 -12.50 -11.76
CA ASP A 111 -15.88 -11.32 -12.54
C ASP A 111 -14.68 -10.60 -11.93
N ALA A 112 -14.57 -10.60 -10.59
CA ALA A 112 -13.39 -10.09 -9.89
C ALA A 112 -12.13 -10.87 -10.19
N ALA A 113 -12.17 -12.19 -10.05
CA ALA A 113 -11.02 -13.03 -10.35
C ALA A 113 -10.56 -12.85 -11.82
N CYS A 114 -11.50 -12.88 -12.76
CA CYS A 114 -11.23 -12.65 -14.19
C CYS A 114 -10.57 -11.29 -14.45
N SER A 115 -11.12 -10.21 -13.89
CA SER A 115 -10.61 -8.86 -14.15
C SER A 115 -9.31 -8.58 -13.40
N PHE A 116 -9.09 -9.22 -12.25
CA PHE A 116 -7.89 -9.05 -11.44
C PHE A 116 -6.67 -9.69 -12.12
N ASN A 117 -6.86 -10.86 -12.73
CA ASN A 117 -5.78 -11.58 -13.41
C ASN A 117 -5.52 -11.07 -14.84
N ASP A 118 -6.59 -10.86 -15.64
CA ASP A 118 -6.46 -10.59 -17.08
C ASP A 118 -7.03 -9.23 -17.52
N GLY A 119 -7.47 -8.41 -16.56
CA GLY A 119 -8.06 -7.10 -16.85
C GLY A 119 -9.33 -7.19 -17.69
N ILE A 120 -9.45 -6.31 -18.68
CA ILE A 120 -10.64 -6.21 -19.54
C ILE A 120 -10.73 -7.39 -20.52
N LYS A 121 -9.61 -8.08 -20.82
CA LYS A 121 -9.57 -9.14 -21.82
C LYS A 121 -10.48 -10.31 -21.44
N SER A 122 -10.45 -10.74 -20.18
CA SER A 122 -11.29 -11.84 -19.69
C SER A 122 -12.79 -11.51 -19.78
N ARG A 123 -13.17 -10.28 -19.46
CA ARG A 123 -14.57 -9.82 -19.60
C ARG A 123 -15.03 -9.87 -21.05
N LYS A 124 -14.18 -9.43 -21.99
CA LYS A 124 -14.48 -9.50 -23.43
C LYS A 124 -14.74 -10.94 -23.86
N THR A 125 -13.89 -11.88 -23.47
CA THR A 125 -14.06 -13.32 -23.77
C THR A 125 -15.35 -13.89 -23.20
N VAL A 126 -15.70 -13.56 -21.95
CA VAL A 126 -16.97 -14.00 -21.34
C VAL A 126 -18.18 -13.44 -22.12
N MET A 127 -18.12 -12.19 -22.56
CA MET A 127 -19.20 -11.58 -23.34
C MET A 127 -19.36 -12.19 -24.73
N GLU A 128 -18.24 -12.50 -25.41
CA GLU A 128 -18.23 -13.22 -26.69
C GLU A 128 -18.89 -14.60 -26.54
N LEU A 129 -18.56 -15.34 -25.48
CA LEU A 129 -19.18 -16.63 -25.16
C LEU A 129 -20.68 -16.52 -24.87
N LEU A 130 -21.10 -15.43 -24.21
CA LEU A 130 -22.51 -15.13 -23.92
C LEU A 130 -23.25 -14.51 -25.11
N LYS A 131 -22.58 -14.30 -26.26
CA LYS A 131 -23.15 -13.68 -27.47
C LYS A 131 -23.77 -12.29 -27.22
N ILE A 132 -23.19 -11.52 -26.29
CA ILE A 132 -23.62 -10.15 -26.00
C ILE A 132 -22.88 -9.20 -26.95
N SER A 133 -23.61 -8.33 -27.65
CA SER A 133 -23.01 -7.41 -28.63
C SER A 133 -22.19 -6.30 -27.96
N ASN A 134 -21.06 -5.93 -28.58
CA ASN A 134 -20.14 -4.90 -28.06
C ASN A 134 -20.80 -3.51 -27.83
N ARG A 135 -21.96 -3.24 -28.43
CA ARG A 135 -22.63 -1.93 -28.34
C ARG A 135 -23.23 -1.69 -26.95
N ALA A 136 -23.69 -2.73 -26.26
CA ALA A 136 -24.23 -2.63 -24.89
C ALA A 136 -23.15 -2.36 -23.82
N PHE A 137 -21.88 -2.58 -24.15
CA PHE A 137 -20.75 -2.45 -23.21
C PHE A 137 -20.35 -0.98 -22.99
N ASN A 138 -20.28 -0.18 -24.06
CA ASN A 138 -19.83 1.21 -23.96
C ASN A 138 -20.79 2.07 -23.12
N ASP A 139 -22.10 1.88 -23.27
CA ASP A 139 -23.11 2.73 -22.62
C ASP A 139 -23.20 2.48 -21.10
N VAL A 140 -23.03 1.24 -20.64
CA VAL A 140 -23.13 0.89 -19.21
C VAL A 140 -21.80 1.04 -18.48
N PHE A 141 -20.67 0.77 -19.15
CA PHE A 141 -19.37 0.77 -18.51
C PHE A 141 -18.77 2.17 -18.43
N LEU A 142 -18.82 2.97 -19.51
CA LEU A 142 -18.31 4.35 -19.51
C LEU A 142 -19.09 5.26 -18.54
N ALA A 143 -20.39 5.00 -18.35
CA ALA A 143 -21.22 5.73 -17.40
C ALA A 143 -20.76 5.55 -15.94
N ASN A 144 -20.16 4.40 -15.60
CA ASN A 144 -19.78 4.06 -14.22
C ASN A 144 -18.26 4.17 -13.94
N SER A 145 -17.40 4.09 -14.96
CA SER A 145 -15.95 4.26 -14.79
C SER A 145 -15.49 5.72 -14.78
N CYS A 146 -16.32 6.67 -15.21
CA CYS A 146 -15.97 8.10 -15.24
C CYS A 146 -16.19 8.83 -13.90
N VAL A 147 -16.86 8.22 -12.91
CA VAL A 147 -17.30 8.96 -11.70
C VAL A 147 -16.30 8.93 -10.54
N LYS A 148 -15.30 8.04 -10.50
CA LYS A 148 -14.33 8.00 -9.39
C LYS A 148 -12.92 7.59 -9.81
N GLN A 149 -12.20 8.53 -10.43
CA GLN A 149 -10.76 8.65 -10.26
C GLN A 149 -10.48 10.05 -9.71
N ARG A 150 -10.45 10.14 -8.38
CA ARG A 150 -9.77 11.20 -7.61
C ARG A 150 -8.81 10.51 -6.67
#